data_AF-A0AAE5AE29-F1
#
_entry.id   AF-A0AAE5AE29-F1
#
_cell.length_a   1.000
_cell.length_b   1.000
_cell.length_c   1.000
_cell.angle_alpha   90.00
_cell.angle_beta   90.00
_cell.angle_gamma   90.00
#
_symmetry.space_group_name_H-M   'P 1'
#
loop_
_entity.id
_entity.type
_entity.pdbx_description
1 polymer ?
#
loop_
_entity_poly.entity_id
_entity_poly.type
_entity_poly.pdbx_seq_one_letter_code
_entity_poly.pdbx_strand_id
1 'polypeptide(L)'
;MSNRPRRSPKSASVTSPGVRGLLTCGFTLATLTAATFNTPVAAADTPNTDICDPSSDYYIGGALCSTPTPAPSSGGSGGGISDAISGFFDDWGGILFFGAIAAFVAWVVIAVRRDSAAEKEQRAAATHARGRQIAEQYHAEQVQRAHAEAAAQVPPRESYDPHGVGLAPPPMPAPKLPPAPPTSPTDLARYAAFGDVVPWIEGSALAAVTAPNGDRSKAEAAFAEAVRTANVGTVAEDGTFIPDATLHSVNAYLDGSGDVEFVVRTRDITIGEKELAKVTHYLLLTARVAGAGPWEREVATGRYTIRLSMNAKAAQQQEQKPAEPEQPRVDPRWA
;
A
#
# COMPACT_ATOMS: atom_id res chain seq x y z
N MET A 1 51.34 17.70 -46.10
CA MET A 1 52.02 16.78 -47.05
C MET A 1 52.44 15.52 -46.30
N SER A 2 51.73 14.44 -46.63
CA SER A 2 52.12 13.02 -46.72
C SER A 2 53.11 12.34 -45.76
N ASN A 3 52.64 11.14 -45.34
CA ASN A 3 53.33 9.87 -45.04
C ASN A 3 53.70 9.59 -43.57
N ARG A 4 53.46 8.41 -42.99
CA ARG A 4 52.71 7.17 -43.30
C ARG A 4 52.77 6.28 -42.02
N PRO A 5 51.98 5.20 -41.91
CA PRO A 5 51.66 4.50 -40.66
C PRO A 5 52.57 3.29 -40.35
N ARG A 6 52.50 2.76 -39.12
CA ARG A 6 52.90 1.38 -38.81
C ARG A 6 51.93 0.65 -37.89
N ARG A 7 51.60 -0.56 -38.34
CA ARG A 7 50.79 -1.64 -37.74
C ARG A 7 51.52 -2.32 -36.57
N SER A 8 50.74 -2.87 -35.64
CA SER A 8 50.58 -4.33 -35.42
C SER A 8 50.59 -4.74 -33.94
N PRO A 9 49.65 -5.59 -33.49
CA PRO A 9 49.51 -6.05 -32.12
C PRO A 9 50.37 -7.28 -31.81
N LYS A 10 50.66 -7.50 -30.53
CA LYS A 10 51.11 -8.81 -30.01
C LYS A 10 50.11 -9.34 -29.00
N SER A 11 49.63 -10.53 -29.33
CA SER A 11 48.77 -11.46 -28.61
C SER A 11 49.50 -12.18 -27.48
N ALA A 12 48.74 -12.66 -26.49
CA ALA A 12 48.99 -13.93 -25.82
C ALA A 12 47.65 -14.58 -25.47
N SER A 13 47.33 -15.64 -26.19
CA SER A 13 46.29 -16.63 -25.93
C SER A 13 46.90 -17.82 -25.18
N VAL A 14 46.21 -18.37 -24.17
CA VAL A 14 46.40 -19.74 -23.68
C VAL A 14 45.01 -20.24 -23.25
N THR A 15 44.26 -20.84 -24.16
CA THR A 15 43.92 -22.29 -24.24
C THR A 15 43.21 -22.91 -23.04
N SER A 16 41.94 -23.25 -23.27
CA SER A 16 41.16 -24.31 -22.63
C SER A 16 41.77 -25.71 -22.81
N PRO A 17 41.43 -26.66 -21.93
CA PRO A 17 40.52 -27.76 -22.29
C PRO A 17 39.43 -27.90 -21.20
N GLY A 18 38.21 -28.35 -21.43
CA GLY A 18 37.77 -29.45 -22.29
C GLY A 18 36.85 -30.35 -21.43
N VAL A 19 35.54 -30.13 -21.59
CA VAL A 19 34.39 -31.03 -21.41
C VAL A 19 34.70 -32.48 -20.92
N ARG A 20 34.21 -32.84 -19.71
CA ARG A 20 33.46 -34.08 -19.35
C ARG A 20 33.42 -34.29 -17.83
N GLY A 21 32.22 -34.38 -17.25
CA GLY A 21 32.01 -34.75 -15.84
C GLY A 21 30.58 -34.51 -15.37
N LEU A 22 29.69 -35.45 -15.66
CA LEU A 22 28.31 -35.53 -15.18
C LEU A 22 28.22 -35.73 -13.66
N LEU A 23 27.17 -35.18 -13.06
CA LEU A 23 26.41 -35.68 -11.89
C LEU A 23 27.18 -35.99 -10.60
N THR A 24 26.98 -35.17 -9.54
CA THR A 24 26.48 -35.62 -8.21
C THR A 24 26.46 -34.49 -7.15
N CYS A 25 25.42 -34.51 -6.31
CA CYS A 25 25.23 -33.87 -4.99
C CYS A 25 25.02 -32.34 -4.95
N GLY A 26 23.90 -31.76 -4.50
CA GLY A 26 22.88 -32.23 -3.55
C GLY A 26 23.11 -31.62 -2.16
N PHE A 27 22.20 -30.72 -1.74
CA PHE A 27 21.99 -30.23 -0.37
C PHE A 27 23.13 -29.51 0.38
N THR A 28 23.05 -28.17 0.43
CA THR A 28 23.55 -27.36 1.56
C THR A 28 22.58 -26.19 1.80
N LEU A 29 21.53 -26.45 2.58
CA LEU A 29 20.63 -25.41 3.11
C LEU A 29 20.31 -25.77 4.56
N ALA A 30 21.20 -25.38 5.47
CA ALA A 30 20.95 -25.37 6.91
C ALA A 30 22.05 -24.54 7.58
N THR A 31 21.70 -23.35 8.09
CA THR A 31 22.15 -22.72 9.36
C THR A 31 21.97 -21.21 9.29
N LEU A 32 20.81 -20.71 9.75
CA LEU A 32 20.71 -19.37 10.32
C LEU A 32 19.70 -19.42 11.48
N THR A 33 20.24 -19.92 12.59
CA THR A 33 20.00 -19.51 13.97
C THR A 33 18.69 -18.78 14.28
N ALA A 34 17.78 -19.51 14.91
CA ALA A 34 16.88 -18.98 15.92
C ALA A 34 17.71 -18.41 17.08
N ALA A 35 17.73 -17.09 17.22
CA ALA A 35 18.20 -16.42 18.43
C ALA A 35 17.47 -15.08 18.58
N THR A 36 16.88 -14.89 19.76
CA THR A 36 16.40 -13.62 20.36
C THR A 36 15.03 -13.08 19.92
N PHE A 37 13.96 -13.68 20.44
CA PHE A 37 12.82 -12.92 20.98
C PHE A 37 12.72 -13.20 22.47
N ASN A 38 13.45 -12.43 23.27
CA ASN A 38 13.24 -12.32 24.71
C ASN A 38 13.51 -10.86 25.08
N THR A 39 12.50 -10.02 24.93
CA THR A 39 12.42 -8.70 25.55
C THR A 39 11.17 -8.68 26.43
N PRO A 40 11.27 -8.52 27.76
CA PRO A 40 10.11 -8.37 28.62
C PRO A 40 9.52 -6.97 28.42
N VAL A 41 8.30 -6.89 27.88
CA VAL A 41 7.50 -5.66 27.90
C VAL A 41 6.71 -5.62 29.19
N ALA A 42 6.85 -4.50 29.90
CA ALA A 42 6.15 -4.20 31.15
C ALA A 42 4.62 -4.19 30.95
N ALA A 43 3.92 -4.76 31.94
CA ALA A 43 2.47 -4.86 31.99
C ALA A 43 1.81 -3.48 32.18
N ALA A 44 0.89 -3.15 31.28
CA ALA A 44 -0.18 -2.19 31.48
C ALA A 44 -1.47 -2.82 30.90
N ASP A 45 -2.55 -2.76 31.67
CA ASP A 45 -3.82 -3.49 31.54
C ASP A 45 -4.21 -3.90 30.11
N THR A 46 -4.08 -5.19 29.82
CA THR A 46 -4.58 -5.80 28.58
C THR A 46 -6.04 -6.24 28.77
N PRO A 47 -6.97 -5.86 27.88
CA PRO A 47 -8.32 -6.42 27.87
C PRO A 47 -8.27 -7.94 27.66
N ASN A 48 -9.25 -8.66 28.21
CA ASN A 48 -9.29 -10.13 28.20
C ASN A 48 -9.37 -10.65 26.75
N THR A 49 -8.22 -10.99 26.15
CA THR A 49 -8.12 -11.49 24.77
C THR A 49 -8.27 -13.00 24.67
N ASP A 50 -8.81 -13.65 25.70
CA ASP A 50 -9.02 -15.09 25.66
C ASP A 50 -10.18 -15.43 24.72
N ILE A 51 -9.85 -16.10 23.61
CA ILE A 51 -10.79 -16.49 22.56
C ILE A 51 -11.81 -17.53 23.07
N CYS A 52 -11.51 -18.22 24.18
CA CYS A 52 -12.39 -19.24 24.76
C CYS A 52 -13.17 -18.77 26.00
N ASP A 53 -13.05 -17.51 26.41
CA ASP A 53 -13.85 -16.93 27.50
C ASP A 53 -15.13 -16.30 26.93
N PRO A 54 -16.34 -16.72 27.35
CA PRO A 54 -17.60 -16.13 26.89
C PRO A 54 -17.80 -14.66 27.31
N SER A 55 -16.93 -14.12 28.17
CA SER A 55 -16.92 -12.69 28.54
C SER A 55 -15.95 -11.83 27.71
N SER A 56 -15.29 -12.40 26.70
CA SER A 56 -14.37 -11.72 25.77
C SER A 56 -15.10 -11.09 24.57
N ASP A 57 -14.67 -9.90 24.16
CA ASP A 57 -15.15 -9.19 22.96
C ASP A 57 -14.82 -9.93 21.64
N TYR A 58 -13.94 -10.95 21.70
CA TYR A 58 -13.47 -11.72 20.55
C TYR A 58 -13.97 -13.17 20.56
N TYR A 59 -15.05 -13.49 21.27
CA TYR A 59 -15.59 -14.85 21.34
C TYR A 59 -16.06 -15.36 19.97
N ILE A 60 -15.33 -16.30 19.39
CA ILE A 60 -15.70 -17.02 18.16
C ILE A 60 -16.18 -18.40 18.59
N GLY A 61 -17.50 -18.53 18.78
CA GLY A 61 -18.30 -19.73 19.11
C GLY A 61 -17.58 -21.07 19.31
N GLY A 62 -17.92 -21.75 20.42
CA GLY A 62 -17.27 -22.94 21.02
C GLY A 62 -17.05 -24.22 20.20
N ALA A 63 -17.09 -24.19 18.86
CA ALA A 63 -16.70 -25.31 18.01
C ALA A 63 -15.17 -25.52 17.92
N LEU A 64 -14.36 -24.51 18.28
CA LEU A 64 -12.88 -24.59 18.31
C LEU A 64 -12.29 -24.85 19.71
N CYS A 65 -13.06 -24.67 20.79
CA CYS A 65 -12.58 -24.82 22.17
C CYS A 65 -12.86 -26.21 22.79
N SER A 66 -13.42 -27.16 22.01
CA SER A 66 -13.80 -28.50 22.50
C SER A 66 -12.93 -29.65 21.97
N THR A 67 -11.76 -29.38 21.42
CA THR A 67 -10.74 -30.42 21.17
C THR A 67 -9.73 -30.42 22.32
N PRO A 68 -9.70 -31.45 23.18
CA PRO A 68 -8.65 -31.55 24.18
C PRO A 68 -7.33 -31.80 23.44
N THR A 69 -6.52 -30.75 23.36
CA THR A 69 -5.10 -30.89 23.03
C THR A 69 -4.46 -31.54 24.26
N PRO A 70 -3.89 -32.76 24.19
CA PRO A 70 -3.27 -33.37 25.36
C PRO A 70 -2.03 -32.56 25.73
N ALA A 71 -2.05 -31.93 26.91
CA ALA A 71 -0.91 -31.25 27.49
C ALA A 71 0.19 -32.29 27.86
N PRO A 72 1.48 -32.00 27.63
CA PRO A 72 2.54 -32.82 28.21
C PRO A 72 2.63 -32.51 29.72
N SER A 73 2.09 -33.38 30.56
CA SER A 73 2.31 -33.31 32.00
C SER A 73 3.68 -33.86 32.35
N SER A 74 4.54 -33.00 32.89
CA SER A 74 5.72 -33.38 33.66
C SER A 74 5.27 -33.81 35.07
N GLY A 75 5.48 -35.08 35.42
CA GLY A 75 5.27 -35.59 36.78
C GLY A 75 5.32 -37.11 36.82
N GLY A 76 6.48 -37.66 37.18
CA GLY A 76 6.76 -39.10 37.09
C GLY A 76 6.13 -39.97 38.18
N SER A 77 5.98 -41.25 37.88
CA SER A 77 6.54 -42.40 38.61
C SER A 77 6.03 -43.71 37.98
N GLY A 78 6.95 -44.64 37.70
CA GLY A 78 6.63 -46.08 37.59
C GLY A 78 6.59 -46.69 36.19
N GLY A 79 7.72 -47.23 35.75
CA GLY A 79 7.77 -48.53 35.05
C GLY A 79 7.53 -48.56 33.53
N GLY A 80 8.58 -48.92 32.78
CA GLY A 80 8.45 -49.78 31.60
C GLY A 80 8.07 -49.12 30.27
N ILE A 81 8.88 -48.17 29.77
CA ILE A 81 8.81 -47.74 28.35
C ILE A 81 10.20 -47.84 27.68
N SER A 82 11.28 -47.94 28.45
CA SER A 82 12.64 -48.07 27.92
C SER A 82 12.90 -49.40 27.21
N ASP A 83 12.19 -50.48 27.56
CA ASP A 83 12.32 -51.79 26.90
C ASP A 83 11.45 -51.94 25.63
N ALA A 84 10.42 -51.11 25.47
CA ALA A 84 9.59 -51.12 24.26
C ALA A 84 10.21 -50.29 23.12
N ILE A 85 11.01 -49.28 23.46
CA ILE A 85 11.67 -48.40 22.48
C ILE A 85 12.99 -49.02 22.01
N SER A 86 13.76 -49.69 22.88
CA SER A 86 15.04 -50.31 22.49
C SER A 86 14.87 -51.50 21.52
N GLY A 87 13.80 -52.29 21.63
CA GLY A 87 13.54 -53.43 20.76
C GLY A 87 12.89 -53.11 19.40
N PHE A 88 12.39 -51.88 19.19
CA PHE A 88 11.73 -51.48 17.93
C PHE A 88 12.70 -50.84 16.91
N PHE A 89 13.87 -50.37 17.36
CA PHE A 89 14.87 -49.72 16.51
C PHE A 89 15.76 -50.69 15.73
N ASP A 90 15.80 -51.98 16.09
CA ASP A 90 16.77 -52.93 15.50
C ASP A 90 16.28 -53.66 14.23
N ASP A 91 14.99 -53.61 13.86
CA ASP A 91 14.49 -54.50 12.80
C ASP A 91 13.40 -53.87 11.91
N TRP A 92 13.74 -52.89 11.05
CA TRP A 92 12.88 -52.30 9.98
C TRP A 92 11.85 -51.21 10.37
N GLY A 93 11.65 -50.89 11.65
CA GLY A 93 10.64 -49.89 12.08
C GLY A 93 11.02 -48.42 11.86
N GLY A 94 12.32 -48.09 11.92
CA GLY A 94 12.80 -46.70 11.83
C GLY A 94 12.53 -46.03 10.48
N ILE A 95 12.70 -46.75 9.36
CA ILE A 95 12.53 -46.19 8.02
C ILE A 95 11.06 -45.83 7.74
N LEU A 96 10.12 -46.66 8.18
CA LEU A 96 8.69 -46.39 8.04
C LEU A 96 8.24 -45.25 8.95
N PHE A 97 8.79 -45.15 10.16
CA PHE A 97 8.48 -44.07 11.10
C PHE A 97 9.02 -42.71 10.62
N PHE A 98 10.29 -42.66 10.17
CA PHE A 98 10.86 -41.44 9.59
C PHE A 98 10.20 -41.07 8.26
N GLY A 99 9.84 -42.05 7.43
CA GLY A 99 9.08 -41.83 6.20
C GLY A 99 7.69 -41.25 6.45
N ALA A 100 6.98 -41.77 7.46
CA ALA A 100 5.67 -41.26 7.86
C ALA A 100 5.73 -39.84 8.42
N ILE A 101 6.74 -39.52 9.24
CA ILE A 101 6.94 -38.16 9.75
C ILE A 101 7.27 -37.19 8.62
N ALA A 102 8.17 -37.57 7.70
CA ALA A 102 8.52 -36.71 6.56
C ALA A 102 7.30 -36.47 5.64
N ALA A 103 6.49 -37.50 5.39
CA ALA A 103 5.25 -37.36 4.63
C ALA A 103 4.23 -36.46 5.34
N PHE A 104 4.12 -36.56 6.66
CA PHE A 104 3.23 -35.71 7.46
C PHE A 104 3.69 -34.24 7.43
N VAL A 105 4.98 -33.96 7.61
CA VAL A 105 5.53 -32.59 7.54
C VAL A 105 5.35 -32.01 6.14
N ALA A 106 5.63 -32.79 5.08
CA ALA A 106 5.39 -32.35 3.70
C ALA A 106 3.90 -32.05 3.44
N TRP A 107 2.99 -32.88 3.95
CA TRP A 107 1.56 -32.67 3.84
C TRP A 107 1.10 -31.39 4.57
N VAL A 108 1.56 -31.16 5.81
CA VAL A 108 1.24 -29.93 6.57
C VAL A 108 1.74 -28.69 5.83
N VAL A 109 2.96 -28.70 5.28
CA VAL A 109 3.49 -27.57 4.50
C VAL A 109 2.67 -27.33 3.23
N ILE A 110 2.23 -28.39 2.53
CA ILE A 110 1.38 -28.29 1.34
C ILE A 110 -0.02 -27.77 1.71
N ALA A 111 -0.61 -28.25 2.81
CA ALA A 111 -1.91 -27.82 3.29
C ALA A 111 -1.89 -26.33 3.68
N VAL A 112 -0.93 -25.89 4.49
CA VAL A 112 -0.77 -24.47 4.88
C VAL A 112 -0.52 -23.59 3.66
N ARG A 113 0.27 -24.05 2.67
CA ARG A 113 0.45 -23.30 1.42
C ARG A 113 -0.81 -23.25 0.56
N ARG A 114 -1.64 -24.29 0.56
CA ARG A 114 -2.93 -24.30 -0.14
C ARG A 114 -3.95 -23.40 0.53
N ASP A 115 -4.06 -23.46 1.86
CA ASP A 115 -4.98 -22.61 2.62
C ASP A 115 -4.60 -21.13 2.45
N SER A 116 -3.30 -20.81 2.49
CA SER A 116 -2.83 -19.45 2.21
C SER A 116 -2.99 -19.03 0.75
N ALA A 117 -2.98 -19.94 -0.22
CA ALA A 117 -3.27 -19.63 -1.61
C ALA A 117 -4.78 -19.36 -1.82
N ALA A 118 -5.64 -20.22 -1.28
CA ALA A 118 -7.08 -20.06 -1.33
C ALA A 118 -7.53 -18.77 -0.62
N GLU A 119 -6.93 -18.45 0.52
CA GLU A 119 -7.22 -17.20 1.24
C GLU A 119 -6.78 -15.97 0.43
N LYS A 120 -5.62 -16.03 -0.24
CA LYS A 120 -5.16 -14.95 -1.14
C LYS A 120 -6.11 -14.75 -2.32
N GLU A 121 -6.58 -15.84 -2.92
CA GLU A 121 -7.56 -15.79 -4.00
C GLU A 121 -8.89 -15.20 -3.55
N GLN A 122 -9.38 -15.58 -2.36
CA GLN A 122 -10.59 -15.01 -1.78
C GLN A 122 -10.45 -13.51 -1.50
N ARG A 123 -9.31 -13.08 -0.94
CA ARG A 123 -9.02 -11.65 -0.70
C ARG A 123 -8.90 -10.87 -2.02
N ALA A 124 -8.27 -11.45 -3.05
CA ALA A 124 -8.21 -10.85 -4.38
C ALA A 124 -9.60 -10.73 -5.02
N ALA A 125 -10.45 -11.75 -4.88
CA ALA A 125 -11.83 -11.71 -5.36
C ALA A 125 -12.66 -10.64 -4.63
N ALA A 126 -12.51 -10.52 -3.31
CA ALA A 126 -13.20 -9.51 -2.50
C ALA A 126 -12.76 -8.08 -2.87
N THR A 127 -11.46 -7.86 -3.08
CA THR A 127 -10.96 -6.55 -3.53
C THR A 127 -11.45 -6.18 -4.92
N HIS A 128 -11.46 -7.12 -5.87
CA HIS A 128 -12.05 -6.89 -7.20
C HIS A 128 -13.57 -6.64 -7.14
N ALA A 129 -14.30 -7.31 -6.24
CA ALA A 129 -15.72 -7.07 -6.04
C ALA A 129 -15.97 -5.66 -5.50
N ARG A 130 -15.20 -5.22 -4.50
CA ARG A 130 -15.26 -3.85 -3.98
C ARG A 130 -14.94 -2.82 -5.06
N GLY A 131 -13.89 -3.04 -5.85
CA GLY A 131 -13.52 -2.17 -6.96
C GLY A 131 -14.64 -2.03 -8.00
N ARG A 132 -15.38 -3.10 -8.29
CA ARG A 132 -16.53 -3.07 -9.21
C ARG A 132 -17.68 -2.23 -8.63
N GLN A 133 -17.98 -2.40 -7.35
CA GLN A 133 -19.02 -1.62 -6.68
C GLN A 133 -18.70 -0.12 -6.73
N ILE A 134 -17.45 0.27 -6.47
CA ILE A 134 -16.99 1.67 -6.55
C ILE A 134 -17.15 2.19 -7.98
N ALA A 135 -16.71 1.43 -8.97
CA ALA A 135 -16.82 1.80 -10.39
C ALA A 135 -18.28 2.00 -10.84
N GLU A 136 -19.18 1.10 -10.43
CA GLU A 136 -20.61 1.18 -10.72
C GLU A 136 -21.28 2.37 -10.02
N GLN A 137 -20.96 2.60 -8.75
CA GLN A 137 -21.47 3.75 -7.98
C GLN A 137 -21.04 5.07 -8.62
N TYR A 138 -19.75 5.22 -8.93
CA TYR A 138 -19.21 6.39 -9.59
C TYR A 138 -19.88 6.65 -10.95
N HIS A 139 -20.05 5.60 -11.77
CA HIS A 139 -20.72 5.75 -13.07
C HIS A 139 -22.18 6.17 -12.92
N ALA A 140 -22.91 5.57 -11.97
CA ALA A 140 -24.30 5.92 -11.69
C ALA A 140 -24.45 7.38 -11.25
N GLU A 141 -23.58 7.87 -10.35
CA GLU A 141 -23.57 9.26 -9.93
C GLU A 141 -23.29 10.22 -11.10
N GLN A 142 -22.33 9.88 -11.95
CA GLN A 142 -21.95 10.71 -13.10
C GLN A 142 -23.05 10.75 -14.16
N VAL A 143 -23.76 9.64 -14.39
CA VAL A 143 -24.95 9.60 -15.24
C VAL A 143 -26.06 10.48 -14.65
N GLN A 144 -26.32 10.41 -13.34
CA GLN A 144 -27.31 11.27 -12.68
C GLN A 144 -26.97 12.75 -12.81
N ARG A 145 -25.69 13.13 -12.64
CA ARG A 145 -25.23 14.51 -12.85
C ARG A 145 -25.44 14.95 -14.29
N ALA A 146 -25.09 14.13 -15.28
CA ALA A 146 -25.31 14.44 -16.68
C ALA A 146 -26.81 14.64 -17.02
N HIS A 147 -27.70 13.85 -16.40
CA HIS A 147 -29.14 14.07 -16.53
C HIS A 147 -29.60 15.38 -15.86
N ALA A 148 -29.07 15.70 -14.67
CA ALA A 148 -29.40 16.95 -13.99
C ALA A 148 -28.92 18.18 -14.76
N GLU A 149 -27.72 18.14 -15.35
CA GLU A 149 -27.18 19.20 -16.21
C GLU A 149 -27.98 19.38 -17.50
N ALA A 150 -28.45 18.29 -18.10
CA ALA A 150 -29.35 18.35 -19.25
C ALA A 150 -30.71 18.96 -18.89
N ALA A 151 -31.25 18.63 -17.71
CA ALA A 151 -32.49 19.21 -17.20
C ALA A 151 -32.33 20.70 -16.87
N ALA A 152 -31.18 21.12 -16.34
CA ALA A 152 -30.88 22.53 -16.04
C ALA A 152 -30.76 23.41 -17.29
N GLN A 153 -30.47 22.82 -18.45
CA GLN A 153 -30.42 23.54 -19.73
C GLN A 153 -31.81 23.80 -20.32
N VAL A 154 -32.88 23.27 -19.73
CA VAL A 154 -34.25 23.57 -20.15
C VAL A 154 -34.55 25.04 -19.82
N PRO A 155 -34.92 25.87 -20.81
CA PRO A 155 -35.24 27.27 -20.56
C PRO A 155 -36.38 27.40 -19.53
N PRO A 156 -36.37 28.44 -18.68
CA PRO A 156 -37.49 28.71 -17.78
C PRO A 156 -38.78 28.91 -18.59
N ARG A 157 -39.93 28.56 -17.99
CA ARG A 157 -41.25 28.63 -18.66
C ARG A 157 -41.55 30.00 -19.26
N GLU A 158 -41.10 31.06 -18.60
CA GLU A 158 -41.23 32.44 -19.06
C GLU A 158 -40.58 32.69 -20.44
N SER A 159 -39.58 31.90 -20.82
CA SER A 159 -38.90 32.00 -22.12
C SER A 159 -39.67 31.32 -23.26
N TYR A 160 -40.29 30.17 -23.01
CA TYR A 160 -40.97 29.39 -24.06
C TYR A 160 -42.50 29.45 -24.02
N ASP A 161 -43.11 29.86 -22.90
CA ASP A 161 -44.55 30.07 -22.72
C ASP A 161 -44.84 31.42 -22.02
N PRO A 162 -44.43 32.57 -22.61
CA PRO A 162 -44.56 33.88 -21.99
C PRO A 162 -46.02 34.31 -21.78
N HIS A 163 -46.96 33.73 -22.53
CA HIS A 163 -48.38 34.07 -22.48
C HIS A 163 -49.23 33.04 -21.70
N GLY A 164 -48.61 32.02 -21.12
CA GLY A 164 -49.33 31.00 -20.34
C GLY A 164 -50.34 30.19 -21.16
N VAL A 165 -50.13 30.10 -22.48
CA VAL A 165 -51.02 29.42 -23.43
C VAL A 165 -50.87 27.89 -23.37
N GLY A 166 -49.99 27.38 -22.50
CA GLY A 166 -49.80 25.95 -22.26
C GLY A 166 -48.90 25.31 -23.32
N LEU A 167 -47.94 26.05 -23.85
CA LEU A 167 -46.93 25.49 -24.75
C LEU A 167 -46.14 24.40 -24.03
N ALA A 168 -46.01 23.25 -24.69
CA ALA A 168 -45.18 22.18 -24.17
C ALA A 168 -43.71 22.67 -24.08
N PRO A 169 -42.98 22.29 -23.03
CA PRO A 169 -41.56 22.60 -22.93
C PRO A 169 -40.80 22.06 -24.15
N PRO A 170 -39.74 22.75 -24.58
CA PRO A 170 -38.88 22.24 -25.64
C PRO A 170 -38.32 20.85 -25.25
N PRO A 171 -38.06 19.96 -26.23
CA PRO A 171 -37.51 18.64 -25.95
C PRO A 171 -36.18 18.79 -25.20
N MET A 172 -36.02 18.04 -24.11
CA MET A 172 -34.79 18.08 -23.32
C MET A 172 -33.58 17.76 -24.20
N PRO A 173 -32.47 18.49 -24.06
CA PRO A 173 -31.24 18.14 -24.76
C PRO A 173 -30.80 16.74 -24.32
N ALA A 174 -30.27 15.95 -25.27
CA ALA A 174 -29.77 14.62 -24.96
C ALA A 174 -28.60 14.74 -23.95
N PRO A 175 -28.66 14.04 -22.81
CA PRO A 175 -27.61 14.09 -21.81
C PRO A 175 -26.33 13.50 -22.39
N LYS A 176 -25.22 14.20 -22.20
CA LYS A 176 -23.89 13.71 -22.58
C LYS A 176 -23.42 12.76 -21.50
N LEU A 177 -23.71 11.48 -21.69
CA LEU A 177 -23.33 10.45 -20.71
C LEU A 177 -21.82 10.21 -20.72
N PRO A 178 -21.17 10.20 -19.54
CA PRO A 178 -19.76 9.86 -19.46
C PRO A 178 -19.55 8.36 -19.75
N PRO A 179 -18.39 8.00 -20.34
CA PRO A 179 -18.06 6.60 -20.57
C PRO A 179 -17.95 5.84 -19.24
N ALA A 180 -18.28 4.56 -19.28
CA ALA A 180 -18.09 3.69 -18.12
C ALA A 180 -16.59 3.58 -17.77
N PRO A 181 -16.24 3.56 -16.47
CA PRO A 181 -14.86 3.38 -16.05
C PRO A 181 -14.35 1.99 -16.44
N PRO A 182 -13.04 1.84 -16.71
CA PRO A 182 -12.47 0.55 -17.06
C PRO A 182 -12.52 -0.42 -15.88
N THR A 183 -12.87 -1.67 -16.17
CA THR A 183 -13.06 -2.74 -15.16
C THR A 183 -11.99 -3.82 -15.23
N SER A 184 -10.78 -3.47 -15.71
CA SER A 184 -9.67 -4.43 -15.71
C SER A 184 -9.31 -4.82 -14.27
N PRO A 185 -8.81 -6.04 -13.99
CA PRO A 185 -8.45 -6.46 -12.63
C PRO A 185 -7.50 -5.47 -11.92
N THR A 186 -6.54 -4.91 -12.66
CA THR A 186 -5.59 -3.90 -12.17
C THR A 186 -6.29 -2.61 -11.76
N ASP A 187 -7.25 -2.14 -12.56
CA ASP A 187 -8.02 -0.92 -12.26
C ASP A 187 -8.94 -1.13 -11.05
N LEU A 188 -9.60 -2.30 -10.97
CA LEU A 188 -10.46 -2.64 -9.83
C LEU A 188 -9.68 -2.71 -8.53
N ALA A 189 -8.48 -3.31 -8.55
CA ALA A 189 -7.58 -3.31 -7.39
C ALA A 189 -7.19 -1.89 -6.98
N ARG A 190 -6.89 -1.02 -7.95
CA ARG A 190 -6.58 0.39 -7.70
C ARG A 190 -7.77 1.14 -7.10
N TYR A 191 -8.98 0.96 -7.64
CA TYR A 191 -10.19 1.59 -7.09
C TYR A 191 -10.46 1.12 -5.66
N ALA A 192 -10.24 -0.16 -5.37
CA ALA A 192 -10.36 -0.68 -4.02
C ALA A 192 -9.30 -0.10 -3.07
N ALA A 193 -8.08 0.15 -3.55
CA ALA A 193 -6.98 0.72 -2.77
C ALA A 193 -7.22 2.19 -2.40
N PHE A 194 -7.72 3.01 -3.34
CA PHE A 194 -7.98 4.44 -3.12
C PHE A 194 -9.40 4.73 -2.62
N GLY A 195 -10.33 3.78 -2.77
CA GLY A 195 -11.74 3.97 -2.44
C GLY A 195 -12.53 4.78 -3.48
N ASP A 196 -11.94 5.09 -4.64
CA ASP A 196 -12.56 5.90 -5.70
C ASP A 196 -12.02 5.51 -7.09
N VAL A 197 -12.69 5.97 -8.16
CA VAL A 197 -12.28 5.80 -9.55
C VAL A 197 -11.13 6.75 -9.89
N VAL A 198 -9.92 6.31 -9.59
CA VAL A 198 -8.70 7.06 -9.85
C VAL A 198 -8.08 6.65 -11.20
N PRO A 199 -7.92 7.58 -12.16
CA PRO A 199 -7.23 7.29 -13.41
C PRO A 199 -5.72 7.14 -13.18
N TRP A 200 -5.12 6.08 -13.73
CA TRP A 200 -3.67 5.90 -13.70
C TRP A 200 -3.08 6.37 -15.03
N ILE A 201 -2.41 7.52 -15.01
CA ILE A 201 -1.87 8.17 -16.20
C ILE A 201 -0.35 8.05 -16.16
N GLU A 202 0.25 7.46 -17.18
CA GLU A 202 1.71 7.39 -17.29
C GLU A 202 2.33 8.79 -17.27
N GLY A 203 3.41 8.96 -16.51
CA GLY A 203 4.07 10.26 -16.32
C GLY A 203 3.37 11.19 -15.32
N SER A 204 2.25 10.81 -14.71
CA SER A 204 1.66 11.54 -13.59
C SER A 204 2.45 11.36 -12.29
N ALA A 205 2.21 12.22 -11.29
CA ALA A 205 2.81 12.04 -9.97
C ALA A 205 2.31 10.75 -9.30
N LEU A 206 1.04 10.37 -9.54
CA LEU A 206 0.48 9.11 -9.07
C LEU A 206 1.22 7.89 -9.62
N ALA A 207 1.47 7.87 -10.93
CA ALA A 207 2.25 6.82 -11.57
C ALA A 207 3.73 6.81 -11.12
N ALA A 208 4.27 7.96 -10.73
CA ALA A 208 5.63 8.06 -10.21
C ALA A 208 5.75 7.40 -8.82
N VAL A 209 4.73 7.50 -7.97
CA VAL A 209 4.81 7.05 -6.56
C VAL A 209 4.05 5.76 -6.26
N THR A 210 3.15 5.32 -7.13
CA THR A 210 2.35 4.10 -6.94
C THR A 210 2.38 3.18 -8.15
N ALA A 211 2.21 1.88 -7.92
CA ALA A 211 2.04 0.93 -9.01
C ALA A 211 0.63 1.02 -9.63
N PRO A 212 0.41 0.51 -10.87
CA PRO A 212 -0.89 0.58 -11.54
C PRO A 212 -2.06 -0.03 -10.76
N ASN A 213 -1.79 -1.00 -9.87
CA ASN A 213 -2.77 -1.66 -9.02
C ASN A 213 -3.08 -0.89 -7.71
N GLY A 214 -2.45 0.27 -7.48
CA GLY A 214 -2.58 1.06 -6.26
C GLY A 214 -1.62 0.67 -5.13
N ASP A 215 -0.62 -0.19 -5.38
CA ASP A 215 0.43 -0.46 -4.39
C ASP A 215 1.28 0.79 -4.14
N ARG A 216 1.36 1.17 -2.85
CA ARG A 216 2.02 2.37 -2.33
C ARG A 216 3.41 2.10 -1.75
N SER A 217 3.91 0.86 -1.83
CA SER A 217 5.24 0.49 -1.31
C SER A 217 6.36 1.40 -1.85
N LYS A 218 6.23 1.85 -3.11
CA LYS A 218 7.16 2.79 -3.73
C LYS A 218 7.11 4.19 -3.09
N ALA A 219 5.93 4.70 -2.76
CA ALA A 219 5.76 5.97 -2.04
C ALA A 219 6.33 5.89 -0.63
N GLU A 220 6.05 4.80 0.09
CA GLU A 220 6.56 4.56 1.44
C GLU A 220 8.10 4.51 1.45
N ALA A 221 8.70 3.78 0.51
CA ALA A 221 10.15 3.71 0.37
C ALA A 221 10.78 5.07 0.01
N ALA A 222 10.19 5.79 -0.95
CA ALA A 222 10.69 7.10 -1.37
C ALA A 222 10.64 8.13 -0.23
N PHE A 223 9.56 8.11 0.56
CA PHE A 223 9.43 8.98 1.72
C PHE A 223 10.40 8.62 2.84
N ALA A 224 10.53 7.33 3.17
CA ALA A 224 11.47 6.87 4.20
C ALA A 224 12.93 7.21 3.83
N GLU A 225 13.31 7.07 2.55
CA GLU A 225 14.62 7.46 2.06
C GLU A 225 14.83 8.98 2.14
N ALA A 226 13.82 9.78 1.76
CA ALA A 226 13.90 11.24 1.85
C ALA A 226 14.06 11.73 3.30
N VAL A 227 13.32 11.15 4.25
CA VAL A 227 13.40 11.47 5.68
C VAL A 227 14.77 11.11 6.24
N ARG A 228 15.31 9.94 5.86
CA ARG A 228 16.66 9.52 6.26
C ARG A 228 17.73 10.45 5.71
N THR A 229 17.67 10.81 4.44
CA THR A 229 18.66 11.71 3.81
C THR A 229 18.56 13.14 4.36
N ALA A 230 17.36 13.60 4.71
CA ALA A 230 17.15 14.89 5.37
C ALA A 230 17.59 14.88 6.85
N ASN A 231 17.97 13.72 7.40
CA ASN A 231 18.30 13.51 8.80
C ASN A 231 17.18 13.97 9.76
N VAL A 232 15.93 13.74 9.36
CA VAL A 232 14.74 14.05 10.17
C VAL A 232 14.35 12.81 10.98
N GLY A 233 15.05 12.60 12.08
CA GLY A 233 14.89 11.42 12.91
C GLY A 233 15.98 11.32 13.97
N THR A 234 15.87 10.28 14.79
CA THR A 234 16.86 9.96 15.82
C THR A 234 17.55 8.65 15.49
N VAL A 235 18.87 8.60 15.62
CA VAL A 235 19.63 7.34 15.54
C VAL A 235 19.69 6.74 16.94
N ALA A 236 19.19 5.53 17.09
CA ALA A 236 19.28 4.78 18.34
C ALA A 236 20.72 4.29 18.60
N GLU A 237 20.99 3.85 19.83
CA GLU A 237 22.33 3.41 20.25
C GLU A 237 22.87 2.22 19.44
N ASP A 238 21.99 1.41 18.88
CA ASP A 238 22.30 0.29 17.99
C ASP A 238 22.61 0.72 16.53
N GLY A 239 22.54 2.02 16.23
CA GLY A 239 22.71 2.59 14.90
C GLY A 239 21.44 2.58 14.04
N THR A 240 20.29 2.14 14.57
CA THR A 240 19.03 2.13 13.85
C THR A 240 18.46 3.54 13.72
N PHE A 241 18.21 4.00 12.49
CA PHE A 241 17.55 5.28 12.25
C PHE A 241 16.04 5.16 12.48
N ILE A 242 15.53 5.91 13.45
CA ILE A 242 14.10 6.00 13.76
C ILE A 242 13.57 7.31 13.15
N PRO A 243 12.72 7.25 12.11
CA PRO A 243 12.20 8.45 11.47
C PRO A 243 11.22 9.18 12.38
N ASP A 244 11.32 10.52 12.41
CA ASP A 244 10.39 11.35 13.18
C ASP A 244 9.12 11.72 12.38
N ALA A 245 9.06 11.32 11.11
CA ALA A 245 7.90 11.45 10.24
C ALA A 245 7.73 10.16 9.42
N THR A 246 6.49 9.67 9.32
CA THR A 246 6.16 8.47 8.53
C THR A 246 4.99 8.73 7.60
N LEU A 247 5.00 8.11 6.42
CA LEU A 247 3.90 8.21 5.47
C LEU A 247 2.70 7.43 6.00
N HIS A 248 1.56 8.10 6.16
CA HIS A 248 0.33 7.51 6.66
C HIS A 248 -0.56 7.01 5.51
N SER A 249 -0.82 7.88 4.54
CA SER A 249 -1.61 7.55 3.36
C SER A 249 -1.16 8.36 2.14
N VAL A 250 -1.58 7.87 0.98
CA VAL A 250 -1.36 8.49 -0.31
C VAL A 250 -2.75 8.64 -0.94
N ASN A 251 -3.19 9.87 -1.16
CA ASN A 251 -4.49 10.15 -1.76
C ASN A 251 -4.28 10.68 -3.17
N ALA A 252 -5.11 10.26 -4.13
CA ALA A 252 -5.07 10.81 -5.48
C ALA A 252 -6.01 12.00 -5.59
N TYR A 253 -5.59 13.04 -6.33
CA TYR A 253 -6.50 14.13 -6.69
C TYR A 253 -7.43 13.68 -7.83
N LEU A 254 -8.73 13.93 -7.66
CA LEU A 254 -9.80 13.51 -8.59
C LEU A 254 -10.11 14.55 -9.67
N ASP A 255 -9.32 15.62 -9.72
CA ASP A 255 -9.42 16.71 -10.71
C ASP A 255 -8.87 16.31 -12.10
N GLY A 256 -8.38 15.08 -12.26
CA GLY A 256 -7.77 14.59 -13.50
C GLY A 256 -6.34 15.08 -13.72
N SER A 257 -5.74 15.80 -12.78
CA SER A 257 -4.34 16.27 -12.86
C SER A 257 -3.33 15.13 -12.78
N GLY A 258 -3.69 14.02 -12.13
CA GLY A 258 -2.75 12.94 -11.78
C GLY A 258 -1.81 13.31 -10.63
N ASP A 259 -2.12 14.38 -9.90
CA ASP A 259 -1.41 14.80 -8.70
C ASP A 259 -1.78 13.92 -7.51
N VAL A 260 -0.93 13.96 -6.49
CA VAL A 260 -1.02 13.09 -5.32
C VAL A 260 -0.85 13.90 -4.05
N GLU A 261 -1.61 13.59 -3.03
CA GLU A 261 -1.42 14.09 -1.68
C GLU A 261 -0.72 13.03 -0.83
N PHE A 262 0.41 13.39 -0.24
CA PHE A 262 1.05 12.59 0.79
C PHE A 262 0.55 13.06 2.14
N VAL A 263 -0.06 12.16 2.90
CA VAL A 263 -0.46 12.42 4.29
C VAL A 263 0.60 11.81 5.20
N VAL A 264 1.24 12.65 6.00
CA VAL A 264 2.36 12.31 6.86
C VAL A 264 1.96 12.45 8.31
N ARG A 265 2.35 11.46 9.11
CA ARG A 265 2.24 11.49 10.56
C ARG A 265 3.61 11.78 11.16
N THR A 266 3.70 12.87 11.90
CA THR A 266 4.88 13.18 12.71
C THR A 266 4.82 12.44 14.05
N ARG A 267 6.00 12.17 14.62
CA ARG A 267 6.14 11.50 15.90
C ARG A 267 5.67 12.37 17.07
N ASP A 268 5.94 13.67 16.98
CA ASP A 268 5.62 14.65 18.01
C ASP A 268 5.33 16.03 17.40
N ILE A 269 4.76 16.94 18.20
CA ILE A 269 4.38 18.31 17.84
C ILE A 269 5.59 19.21 17.55
N THR A 270 6.77 18.83 18.04
CA THR A 270 8.03 19.54 17.78
C THR A 270 8.45 19.47 16.32
N ILE A 271 7.98 18.46 15.59
CA ILE A 271 8.20 18.29 14.15
C ILE A 271 7.03 18.92 13.41
N GLY A 272 7.28 20.12 12.89
CA GLY A 272 6.31 20.88 12.11
C GLY A 272 6.76 21.12 10.67
N GLU A 273 6.07 22.05 10.00
CA GLU A 273 6.26 22.40 8.59
C GLU A 273 7.73 22.71 8.25
N LYS A 274 8.46 23.40 9.15
CA LYS A 274 9.87 23.76 8.94
C LYS A 274 10.81 22.56 8.87
N GLU A 275 10.55 21.54 9.68
CA GLU A 275 11.34 20.30 9.68
C GLU A 275 10.97 19.44 8.47
N LEU A 276 9.68 19.36 8.13
CA LEU A 276 9.20 18.65 6.94
C LEU A 276 9.65 19.31 5.63
N ALA A 277 9.82 20.64 5.60
CA ALA A 277 10.35 21.35 4.44
C ALA A 277 11.76 20.90 4.06
N LYS A 278 12.58 20.43 5.02
CA LYS A 278 13.90 19.85 4.74
C LYS A 278 13.79 18.53 3.95
N VAL A 279 12.71 17.78 4.17
CA VAL A 279 12.43 16.51 3.48
C VAL A 279 12.00 16.76 2.04
N THR A 280 11.29 17.86 1.76
CA THR A 280 10.68 18.14 0.45
C THR A 280 11.67 18.02 -0.70
N HIS A 281 12.87 18.60 -0.58
CA HIS A 281 13.86 18.55 -1.66
C HIS A 281 14.27 17.11 -2.00
N TYR A 282 14.54 16.29 -0.99
CA TYR A 282 14.92 14.88 -1.20
C TYR A 282 13.73 14.05 -1.67
N LEU A 283 12.52 14.37 -1.22
CA LEU A 283 11.29 13.71 -1.67
C LEU A 283 11.06 13.89 -3.17
N LEU A 284 11.30 15.09 -3.72
CA LEU A 284 11.19 15.31 -5.17
C LEU A 284 12.13 14.38 -5.96
N LEU A 285 13.34 14.15 -5.44
CA LEU A 285 14.34 13.30 -6.07
C LEU A 285 14.00 11.81 -5.93
N THR A 286 13.60 11.34 -4.74
CA THR A 286 13.29 9.93 -4.50
C THR A 286 11.97 9.52 -5.15
N ALA A 287 10.95 10.37 -5.08
CA ALA A 287 9.65 10.15 -5.71
C ALA A 287 9.64 10.41 -7.22
N ARG A 288 10.68 11.08 -7.76
CA ARG A 288 10.81 11.45 -9.18
C ARG A 288 9.65 12.30 -9.70
N VAL A 289 9.26 13.29 -8.92
CA VAL A 289 8.18 14.23 -9.26
C VAL A 289 8.75 15.61 -9.55
N ALA A 290 8.08 16.38 -10.40
CA ALA A 290 8.60 17.66 -10.88
C ALA A 290 8.50 18.79 -9.83
N GLY A 291 7.47 18.75 -8.98
CA GLY A 291 7.25 19.78 -7.97
C GLY A 291 6.37 19.31 -6.82
N ALA A 292 6.43 20.08 -5.73
CA ALA A 292 5.63 19.88 -4.54
C ALA A 292 5.09 21.22 -4.04
N GLY A 293 3.87 21.22 -3.51
CA GLY A 293 3.27 22.36 -2.84
C GLY A 293 3.81 22.56 -1.41
N PRO A 294 3.24 23.52 -0.66
CA PRO A 294 3.59 23.70 0.75
C PRO A 294 3.11 22.51 1.60
N TRP A 295 3.73 22.35 2.77
CA TRP A 295 3.20 21.46 3.81
C TRP A 295 2.04 22.17 4.52
N GLU A 296 0.90 21.50 4.62
CA GLU A 296 -0.27 22.01 5.34
C GLU A 296 -0.59 21.10 6.52
N ARG A 297 -0.93 21.68 7.67
CA ARG A 297 -1.35 20.91 8.84
C ARG A 297 -2.86 20.72 8.84
N GLU A 298 -3.29 19.47 8.84
CA GLU A 298 -4.69 19.11 9.07
C GLU A 298 -5.03 19.34 10.55
N VAL A 299 -5.93 20.30 10.83
CA VAL A 299 -6.27 20.71 12.19
C VAL A 299 -6.94 19.57 12.98
N ALA A 300 -7.75 18.75 12.32
CA ALA A 300 -8.53 17.69 12.97
C ALA A 300 -7.66 16.52 13.47
N THR A 301 -6.66 16.12 12.68
CA THR A 301 -5.85 14.92 12.95
C THR A 301 -4.42 15.25 13.39
N GLY A 302 -4.00 16.51 13.22
CA GLY A 302 -2.62 16.95 13.44
C GLY A 302 -1.62 16.42 12.41
N ARG A 303 -2.10 15.79 11.32
CA ARG A 303 -1.26 15.28 10.23
C ARG A 303 -0.82 16.41 9.31
N TYR A 304 0.25 16.16 8.57
CA TYR A 304 0.73 17.09 7.55
C TYR A 304 0.46 16.54 6.17
N THR A 305 -0.02 17.37 5.26
CA THR A 305 -0.27 17.02 3.87
C THR A 305 0.66 17.80 2.95
N ILE A 306 1.05 17.19 1.84
CA ILE A 306 1.76 17.86 0.75
C ILE A 306 1.24 17.36 -0.59
N ARG A 307 0.97 18.28 -1.51
CA ARG A 307 0.63 17.95 -2.90
C ARG A 307 1.90 17.75 -3.72
N LEU A 308 2.03 16.61 -4.38
CA LEU A 308 3.06 16.29 -5.36
C LEU A 308 2.45 16.34 -6.76
N SER A 309 3.16 16.96 -7.69
CA SER A 309 2.70 17.12 -9.07
C SER A 309 3.83 16.90 -10.07
N MET A 310 3.46 16.44 -11.28
CA MET A 310 4.37 16.45 -12.43
C MET A 310 4.28 17.77 -13.22
N ASN A 311 3.20 18.53 -13.00
CA ASN A 311 3.00 19.84 -13.59
C ASN A 311 3.56 20.91 -12.66
N ALA A 312 4.81 21.34 -12.87
CA ALA A 312 5.46 22.36 -12.03
C ALA A 312 4.63 23.66 -11.87
N LYS A 313 3.82 24.04 -12.87
CA LYS A 313 2.89 25.19 -12.78
C LYS A 313 1.69 24.94 -11.86
N ALA A 314 1.21 23.69 -11.73
CA ALA A 314 0.11 23.35 -10.84
C ALA A 314 0.56 23.38 -9.36
N ALA A 315 1.78 22.94 -9.06
CA ALA A 315 2.39 23.14 -7.75
C ALA A 315 2.52 24.62 -7.37
N GLN A 316 2.87 25.48 -8.34
CA GLN A 316 2.98 26.94 -8.12
C GLN A 316 1.62 27.66 -8.05
N GLN A 317 0.56 27.13 -8.65
CA GLN A 317 -0.78 27.74 -8.56
C GLN A 317 -1.39 27.64 -7.14
N GLN A 318 -1.00 26.66 -6.33
CA GLN A 318 -1.31 26.67 -4.89
C GLN A 318 -0.54 27.73 -4.09
N GLU A 319 0.64 28.16 -4.57
CA GLU A 319 1.38 29.29 -4.01
C GLU A 319 0.63 30.62 -4.19
N GLN A 320 -0.26 30.68 -5.19
CA GLN A 320 -1.18 31.78 -5.44
C GLN A 320 -2.60 31.43 -4.97
N LYS A 321 -2.78 31.22 -3.66
CA LYS A 321 -4.11 31.48 -3.08
C LYS A 321 -4.48 32.92 -3.47
N PRO A 322 -5.65 33.17 -4.11
CA PRO A 322 -6.05 34.54 -4.42
C PRO A 322 -6.02 35.33 -3.12
N ALA A 323 -5.17 36.36 -3.06
CA ALA A 323 -5.23 37.31 -1.97
C ALA A 323 -6.67 37.78 -1.89
N GLU A 324 -7.29 37.54 -0.74
CA GLU A 324 -8.61 38.08 -0.41
C GLU A 324 -8.56 39.58 -0.75
N PRO A 325 -9.46 40.09 -1.61
CA PRO A 325 -9.38 41.49 -2.02
C PRO A 325 -9.49 42.32 -0.75
N GLU A 326 -8.41 43.06 -0.49
CA GLU A 326 -8.27 43.98 0.63
C GLU A 326 -9.50 44.89 0.62
N GLN A 327 -10.46 44.62 1.51
CA GLN A 327 -11.64 45.46 1.61
C GLN A 327 -11.15 46.87 1.91
N PRO A 328 -11.61 47.90 1.17
CA PRO A 328 -11.17 49.26 1.42
C PRO A 328 -11.54 49.60 2.86
N ARG A 329 -10.51 49.83 3.67
CA ARG A 329 -10.63 50.26 5.06
C ARG A 329 -11.36 51.60 5.07
N VAL A 330 -12.67 51.56 5.34
CA VAL A 330 -13.46 52.78 5.56
C VAL A 330 -12.94 53.41 6.84
N ASP A 331 -12.25 54.54 6.68
CA ASP A 331 -11.71 55.32 7.79
C ASP A 331 -12.89 55.96 8.55
N PRO A 332 -13.10 55.68 9.86
CA PRO A 332 -14.27 56.14 10.61
C PRO A 332 -14.33 57.67 10.84
N ARG A 333 -13.46 58.46 10.19
CA ARG A 333 -13.47 59.92 10.25
C ARG A 333 -14.37 60.60 9.20
N TRP A 334 -15.07 59.80 8.41
CA TRP A 334 -15.92 60.27 7.31
C TRP A 334 -17.34 59.68 7.38
N ALA A 335 -17.87 59.52 8.61
CA ALA A 335 -19.28 59.26 8.88
C ALA A 335 -19.86 60.40 9.71
#